data_AF-A0AAJ7SLQ5-F1
#
_entry.id   AF-A0AAJ7SLQ5-F1
#
_cell.length_a   1.000
_cell.length_b   1.000
_cell.length_c   1.000
_cell.angle_alpha   90.00
_cell.angle_beta   90.00
_cell.angle_gamma   90.00
#
_symmetry.space_group_name_H-M   'P 1'
#
loop_
_entity.id
_entity.type
_entity.pdbx_description
1 polymer ?
#
loop_
_entity_poly.entity_id
_entity_poly.type
_entity_poly.pdbx_seq_one_letter_code
_entity_poly.pdbx_strand_id
1 'polypeptide(L)'
;MLMVLLMLMLLMQVGVNITLTSFSLTKVLALSAFHIAHNASALNIELRELGSHRWTFLSPGERAPLWPECTSGRMCLRVAGSELESADFLYTLPQPHTALQLQDEPFALCVEVSVVESCALVRVSDYTRGTAPVLIINHTESLALTYSQG
;
A
#
# COMPACT_ATOMS: atom_id res chain seq x y z
N MET A 1 6.62 4.55 -31.57
CA MET A 1 7.37 3.73 -30.59
C MET A 1 7.47 4.41 -29.22
N LEU A 2 8.10 5.59 -29.09
CA LEU A 2 8.21 6.30 -27.79
C LEU A 2 6.85 6.69 -27.17
N MET A 3 5.89 7.15 -27.98
CA MET A 3 4.53 7.49 -27.52
C MET A 3 3.76 6.29 -26.96
N VAL A 4 3.94 5.11 -27.56
CA VAL A 4 3.29 3.86 -27.11
C VAL A 4 3.91 3.39 -25.80
N LEU A 5 5.24 3.50 -25.66
CA LEU A 5 5.93 3.21 -24.40
C LEU A 5 5.51 4.17 -23.29
N LEU A 6 5.38 5.47 -23.57
CA LEU A 6 4.86 6.46 -22.60
C LEU A 6 3.41 6.15 -22.18
N MET A 7 2.56 5.74 -23.13
CA MET A 7 1.18 5.36 -22.84
C MET A 7 1.09 4.10 -21.97
N LEU A 8 1.98 3.12 -22.20
CA LEU A 8 2.12 1.94 -21.34
C LEU A 8 2.64 2.31 -19.94
N MET A 9 3.59 3.24 -19.83
CA MET A 9 4.10 3.70 -18.53
C MET A 9 3.04 4.50 -17.74
N LEU A 10 2.18 5.26 -18.41
CA LEU A 10 1.02 5.92 -17.80
C LEU A 10 0.00 4.90 -17.27
N LEU A 11 -0.23 3.79 -17.98
CA LEU A 11 -1.10 2.70 -17.51
C LEU A 11 -0.57 2.02 -16.25
N MET A 12 0.75 2.02 -16.03
CA MET A 12 1.36 1.40 -14.86
C MET A 12 1.48 2.35 -13.65
N GLN A 13 0.93 3.57 -13.70
CA GLN A 13 1.10 4.56 -12.61
C GLN A 13 2.59 4.82 -12.30
N VAL A 14 3.39 5.04 -13.34
CA VAL A 14 4.78 5.52 -13.24
C VAL A 14 4.81 7.01 -13.57
N GLY A 15 5.45 7.81 -12.72
CA GLY A 15 5.73 9.22 -13.01
C GLY A 15 6.80 9.35 -14.10
N VAL A 16 6.56 10.21 -15.08
CA VAL A 16 7.48 10.44 -16.21
C VAL A 16 7.83 11.92 -16.29
N ASN A 17 9.13 12.24 -16.20
CA ASN A 17 9.65 13.59 -16.42
C ASN A 17 10.60 13.58 -17.63
N ILE A 18 10.40 14.53 -18.56
CA ILE A 18 11.20 14.64 -19.79
C ILE A 18 11.95 15.98 -19.77
N THR A 19 13.28 15.91 -19.72
CA THR A 19 14.16 17.09 -19.76
C THR A 19 15.00 17.10 -21.04
N LEU A 20 15.11 18.27 -21.69
CA LEU A 20 15.98 18.46 -22.85
C LEU A 20 17.42 18.67 -22.38
N THR A 21 18.39 17.98 -22.98
CA THR A 21 19.80 18.28 -22.75
C THR A 21 20.23 19.50 -23.57
N SER A 22 21.35 20.11 -23.19
CA SER A 22 21.97 21.22 -23.94
C SER A 22 22.38 20.84 -25.37
N PHE A 23 22.47 19.55 -25.69
CA PHE A 23 22.52 19.04 -27.06
C PHE A 23 21.11 18.73 -27.54
N SER A 24 20.64 19.47 -28.54
CA SER A 24 19.25 19.48 -29.04
C SER A 24 18.70 18.14 -29.56
N LEU A 25 19.52 17.09 -29.63
CA LEU A 25 19.11 15.76 -30.07
C LEU A 25 18.87 14.77 -28.92
N THR A 26 19.35 15.02 -27.70
CA THR A 26 19.23 14.08 -26.57
C THR A 26 18.15 14.55 -25.59
N LYS A 27 17.19 13.66 -25.32
CA LYS A 27 16.16 13.82 -24.28
C LYS A 27 16.49 12.89 -23.12
N VAL A 28 16.42 13.40 -21.89
CA VAL A 28 16.52 12.59 -20.67
C VAL A 28 15.12 12.30 -20.17
N LEU A 29 14.82 11.02 -19.98
CA LEU A 29 13.57 10.54 -19.44
C LEU A 29 13.84 10.00 -18.03
N ALA A 30 13.27 10.66 -17.02
CA ALA A 30 13.34 10.23 -15.63
C ALA A 30 12.02 9.55 -15.24
N LEU A 31 12.13 8.34 -14.69
CA LEU A 31 11.00 7.57 -14.19
C LEU A 31 10.99 7.60 -12.66
N SER A 32 9.82 7.80 -12.07
CA SER A 32 9.63 7.75 -10.63
C SER A 32 8.42 6.90 -10.27
N ALA A 33 8.50 6.13 -9.18
CA ALA A 33 7.32 5.47 -8.65
C ALA A 33 6.28 6.53 -8.24
N PHE A 34 5.02 6.32 -8.63
CA PHE A 34 3.92 7.19 -8.19
C PHE A 34 3.48 6.87 -6.76
N HIS A 35 3.65 5.61 -6.33
CA HIS A 35 3.28 5.16 -4.99
C HIS A 35 4.52 5.11 -4.08
N ILE A 36 4.36 5.58 -2.85
CA ILE A 36 5.37 5.50 -1.80
C ILE A 36 4.73 4.78 -0.62
N ALA A 37 5.37 3.73 -0.14
CA ALA A 37 5.01 3.10 1.12
C ALA A 37 5.74 3.78 2.27
N HIS A 38 5.07 3.95 3.40
CA HIS A 38 5.64 4.48 4.63
C HIS A 38 5.21 3.60 5.81
N ASN A 39 6.19 2.99 6.47
CA ASN A 39 5.96 2.27 7.71
C ASN A 39 6.03 3.25 8.88
N ALA A 40 4.89 3.64 9.40
CA ALA A 40 4.75 4.43 10.62
C ALA A 40 4.35 3.56 11.84
N SER A 41 4.45 2.23 11.73
CA SER A 41 4.25 1.29 12.83
C SER A 41 5.55 1.00 13.57
N ALA A 42 5.45 0.39 14.76
CA ALA A 42 6.61 -0.08 15.50
C ALA A 42 7.17 -1.42 14.99
N LEU A 43 6.50 -2.07 14.03
CA LEU A 43 6.83 -3.40 13.54
C LEU A 43 7.63 -3.33 12.22
N ASN A 44 8.47 -4.33 11.97
CA ASN A 44 8.98 -4.57 10.62
C ASN A 44 7.84 -5.17 9.79
N ILE A 45 7.57 -4.59 8.62
CA ILE A 45 6.47 -5.03 7.75
C ILE A 45 6.98 -5.42 6.38
N GLU A 46 6.20 -6.21 5.68
CA GLU A 46 6.39 -6.55 4.29
C GLU A 46 5.10 -6.29 3.51
N LEU A 47 5.24 -5.66 2.33
CA LEU A 47 4.15 -5.32 1.42
C LEU A 47 4.29 -6.07 0.10
N ARG A 48 3.18 -6.51 -0.49
CA ARG A 48 3.19 -7.20 -1.78
C ARG A 48 1.94 -6.90 -2.60
N GLU A 49 2.13 -6.56 -3.87
CA GLU A 49 1.03 -6.43 -4.81
C GLU A 49 0.38 -7.79 -5.08
N LEU A 50 -0.95 -7.83 -5.13
CA LEU A 50 -1.67 -9.04 -5.48
C LEU A 50 -1.33 -9.46 -6.92
N GLY A 51 -0.72 -10.64 -7.06
CA GLY A 51 -0.20 -11.16 -8.33
C GLY A 51 1.33 -11.11 -8.45
N SER A 52 2.01 -10.36 -7.57
CA SER A 52 3.47 -10.39 -7.46
C SER A 52 3.93 -11.45 -6.44
N HIS A 53 5.16 -11.95 -6.61
CA HIS A 53 5.86 -12.79 -5.65
C HIS A 53 6.91 -12.03 -4.82
N ARG A 54 7.07 -10.72 -5.07
CA ARG A 54 8.08 -9.89 -4.42
C ARG A 54 7.49 -9.14 -3.23
N TRP A 55 8.09 -9.39 -2.07
CA TRP A 55 7.84 -8.64 -0.85
C TRP A 55 8.76 -7.42 -0.77
N THR A 56 8.19 -6.28 -0.39
CA THR A 56 8.92 -5.06 -0.08
C THR A 56 9.01 -4.94 1.43
N PHE A 57 10.20 -5.17 1.98
CA PHE A 57 10.49 -5.01 3.40
C PHE A 57 10.60 -3.53 3.78
N LEU A 58 10.04 -3.17 4.93
CA LEU A 58 10.14 -1.83 5.51
C LEU A 58 10.34 -1.91 7.03
N SER A 59 11.42 -1.31 7.51
CA SER A 59 11.64 -1.07 8.93
C SER A 59 10.78 0.08 9.47
N PRO A 60 10.57 0.16 10.81
CA PRO A 60 9.88 1.29 11.42
C PRO A 60 10.46 2.65 10.99
N GLY A 61 9.58 3.54 10.51
CA GLY A 61 9.92 4.86 9.99
C GLY A 61 10.41 4.88 8.53
N GLU A 62 10.63 3.73 7.91
CA GLU A 62 11.16 3.64 6.56
C GLU A 62 10.11 4.02 5.51
N ARG A 63 10.60 4.58 4.40
CA ARG A 63 9.82 4.85 3.20
C ARG A 63 10.47 4.20 2.00
N ALA A 64 9.69 3.54 1.16
CA ALA A 64 10.17 2.97 -0.08
C ALA A 64 9.24 3.30 -1.26
N PRO A 65 9.80 3.55 -2.46
CA PRO A 65 9.01 3.63 -3.67
C PRO A 65 8.40 2.25 -3.99
N LEU A 66 7.09 2.22 -4.26
CA LEU A 66 6.39 1.05 -4.75
C LEU A 66 6.34 1.11 -6.27
N TRP A 67 7.16 0.29 -6.91
CA TRP A 67 7.14 0.15 -8.36
C TRP A 67 6.02 -0.82 -8.74
N PRO A 68 5.20 -0.46 -9.73
CA PRO A 68 4.11 -1.30 -10.20
C PRO A 68 4.68 -2.59 -10.80
N GLU A 69 4.35 -3.73 -10.21
CA GLU A 69 4.72 -5.05 -10.75
C GLU A 69 3.51 -5.73 -11.39
N CYS A 70 2.31 -5.39 -10.92
CA CYS A 70 1.03 -5.93 -11.36
C CYS A 70 0.01 -4.82 -11.60
N THR A 71 -0.99 -5.10 -12.43
CA THR A 71 -2.10 -4.16 -12.70
C THR A 71 -3.32 -4.41 -11.79
N SER A 72 -3.14 -5.16 -10.69
CA SER A 72 -4.26 -5.54 -9.82
C SER A 72 -4.79 -4.36 -8.99
N GLY A 73 -3.94 -3.37 -8.72
CA GLY A 73 -4.24 -2.23 -7.86
C GLY A 73 -4.56 -2.60 -6.41
N ARG A 74 -4.27 -3.85 -6.03
CA ARG A 74 -4.49 -4.41 -4.69
C ARG A 74 -3.17 -4.86 -4.07
N MET A 75 -3.05 -4.73 -2.76
CA MET A 75 -1.88 -5.08 -1.99
C MET A 75 -2.29 -5.79 -0.71
N CYS A 76 -1.44 -6.68 -0.21
CA CYS A 76 -1.53 -7.24 1.12
C CYS A 76 -0.29 -6.86 1.93
N LEU A 77 -0.40 -6.95 3.25
CA LEU A 77 0.69 -6.72 4.18
C LEU A 77 0.85 -7.90 5.14
N ARG A 78 2.06 -8.07 5.64
CA ARG A 78 2.37 -8.97 6.76
C ARG A 78 3.44 -8.39 7.66
N VAL A 79 3.55 -8.91 8.87
CA VAL A 79 4.73 -8.66 9.71
C VAL A 79 5.90 -9.44 9.13
N ALA A 80 7.07 -8.81 9.06
CA ALA A 80 8.26 -9.45 8.52
C ALA A 80 8.59 -10.74 9.29
N GLY A 81 8.72 -11.84 8.54
CA GLY A 81 8.94 -13.19 9.09
C GLY A 81 7.67 -13.94 9.52
N SER A 82 6.48 -13.35 9.38
CA SER A 82 5.21 -14.06 9.51
C SER A 82 4.76 -14.60 8.15
N GLU A 83 4.05 -15.74 8.16
CA GLU A 83 3.34 -16.26 6.98
C GLU A 83 1.88 -15.78 6.91
N LEU A 84 1.42 -15.03 7.93
CA LEU A 84 0.05 -14.55 8.05
C LEU A 84 -0.10 -13.21 7.34
N GLU A 85 -0.86 -13.21 6.26
CA GLU A 85 -1.16 -12.04 5.45
C GLU A 85 -2.45 -11.34 5.91
N SER A 86 -2.52 -10.03 5.69
CA SER A 86 -3.77 -9.28 5.81
C SER A 86 -4.75 -9.63 4.70
N ALA A 87 -6.00 -9.17 4.85
CA ALA A 87 -6.88 -9.02 3.69
C ALA A 87 -6.27 -8.04 2.66
N ASP A 88 -6.62 -8.23 1.39
CA ASP A 88 -6.24 -7.32 0.30
C ASP A 88 -6.92 -5.95 0.47
N PHE A 89 -6.18 -4.88 0.19
CA PHE A 89 -6.70 -3.51 0.15
C PHE A 89 -6.30 -2.81 -1.16
N LEU A 90 -7.08 -1.79 -1.57
CA LEU A 90 -6.77 -0.99 -2.76
C LEU A 90 -5.77 0.09 -2.39
N TYR A 91 -4.66 0.18 -3.11
CA TYR A 91 -3.64 1.22 -2.87
C TYR A 91 -3.62 2.31 -3.95
N THR A 92 -4.48 2.18 -4.96
CA THR A 92 -4.54 3.07 -6.13
C THR A 92 -5.58 4.18 -6.01
N LEU A 93 -6.44 4.11 -5.01
CA LEU A 93 -7.46 5.11 -4.69
C LEU A 93 -7.31 5.55 -3.23
N PRO A 94 -7.67 6.79 -2.89
CA PRO A 94 -7.68 7.22 -1.50
C PRO A 94 -8.50 6.27 -0.64
N GLN A 95 -7.90 5.82 0.47
CA GLN A 95 -8.56 4.95 1.45
C GLN A 95 -8.48 5.61 2.83
N PRO A 96 -9.60 5.65 3.57
CA PRO A 96 -9.57 6.06 4.96
C PRO A 96 -8.75 5.06 5.79
N HIS A 97 -8.43 5.46 7.01
CA HIS A 97 -7.71 4.66 7.98
C HIS A 97 -8.44 3.33 8.24
N THR A 98 -7.98 2.28 7.58
CA THR A 98 -8.62 0.96 7.54
C THR A 98 -7.82 0.01 8.41
N ALA A 99 -8.46 -0.56 9.44
CA ALA A 99 -7.86 -1.56 10.29
C ALA A 99 -7.82 -2.91 9.57
N LEU A 100 -6.63 -3.48 9.45
CA LEU A 100 -6.36 -4.78 8.87
C LEU A 100 -5.92 -5.72 9.98
N GLN A 101 -6.78 -6.70 10.27
CA GLN A 101 -6.42 -7.82 11.12
C GLN A 101 -5.52 -8.75 10.32
N LEU A 102 -4.38 -9.12 10.90
CA LEU A 102 -3.59 -10.22 10.39
C LEU A 102 -4.27 -11.51 10.81
N GLN A 103 -4.42 -12.44 9.86
CA GLN A 103 -5.09 -13.72 10.13
C GLN A 103 -4.44 -14.38 11.35
N ASP A 104 -5.28 -14.90 12.26
CA ASP A 104 -4.86 -15.62 13.47
C ASP A 104 -3.98 -14.87 14.47
N GLU A 105 -3.79 -13.55 14.34
CA GLU A 105 -3.06 -12.71 15.30
C GLU A 105 -3.99 -11.79 16.12
N PRO A 106 -3.67 -11.50 17.40
CA PRO A 106 -4.46 -10.63 18.26
C PRO A 106 -4.22 -9.14 18.01
N PHE A 107 -3.36 -8.78 17.05
CA PHE A 107 -3.05 -7.38 16.72
C PHE A 107 -3.47 -7.03 15.29
N ALA A 108 -3.75 -5.73 15.09
CA ALA A 108 -4.13 -5.17 13.80
C ALA A 108 -3.16 -4.05 13.42
N LEU A 109 -2.99 -3.85 12.12
CA LEU A 109 -2.30 -2.70 11.56
C LEU A 109 -3.29 -1.86 10.79
N CYS A 110 -3.12 -0.55 10.78
CA CYS A 110 -3.96 0.34 10.02
C CYS A 110 -3.26 0.76 8.74
N VAL A 111 -3.99 0.75 7.63
CA VAL A 111 -3.55 1.28 6.35
C VAL A 111 -4.36 2.51 5.98
N GLU A 112 -3.67 3.53 5.49
CA GLU A 112 -4.25 4.74 4.95
C GLU A 112 -3.59 5.02 3.60
N VAL A 113 -4.41 5.33 2.59
CA VAL A 113 -3.93 5.69 1.26
C VAL A 113 -4.34 7.13 1.00
N SER A 114 -3.36 8.01 0.84
CA SER A 114 -3.60 9.43 0.56
C SER A 114 -2.95 9.81 -0.76
N VAL A 115 -3.63 10.63 -1.55
CA VAL A 115 -3.06 11.17 -2.78
C VAL A 115 -2.64 12.60 -2.50
N VAL A 116 -1.35 12.85 -2.68
CA VAL A 116 -0.72 14.17 -2.65
C VAL A 116 -0.44 14.60 -4.09
N GLU A 117 -0.17 15.88 -4.34
CA GLU A 117 -0.09 16.45 -5.71
C GLU A 117 0.86 15.73 -6.68
N SER A 118 1.86 15.00 -6.18
CA SER A 118 2.86 14.29 -7.00
C SER A 118 3.01 12.79 -6.71
N CYS A 119 2.31 12.25 -5.72
CA CYS A 119 2.41 10.84 -5.35
C CYS A 119 1.19 10.35 -4.56
N ALA A 120 1.00 9.04 -4.53
CA ALA A 120 0.12 8.37 -3.58
C ALA A 120 0.96 7.77 -2.44
N LEU A 121 0.59 8.08 -1.20
CA LEU A 121 1.24 7.59 0.01
C LEU A 121 0.41 6.46 0.63
N VAL A 122 0.98 5.27 0.69
CA VAL A 122 0.47 4.11 1.44
C VAL A 122 1.12 4.14 2.82
N ARG A 123 0.38 4.57 3.84
CA ARG A 123 0.88 4.67 5.22
C ARG A 123 0.37 3.49 6.04
N VAL A 124 1.28 2.74 6.63
CA VAL A 124 0.97 1.65 7.59
C VAL A 124 1.27 2.16 9.00
N SER A 125 0.38 1.95 9.96
CA SER A 125 0.59 2.36 11.35
C SER A 125 -0.01 1.39 12.36
N ASP A 126 0.43 1.49 13.60
CA ASP A 126 -0.12 0.67 14.69
C ASP A 126 -1.61 0.95 14.87
N TYR A 127 -2.40 -0.11 15.07
CA TYR A 127 -3.77 0.06 15.53
C TYR A 127 -3.79 0.51 16.99
N THR A 128 -4.51 1.59 17.28
CA THR A 128 -4.72 2.06 18.65
C THR A 128 -6.13 1.76 19.13
N ARG A 129 -6.29 1.47 20.42
CA ARG A 129 -7.61 1.22 20.99
C ARG A 129 -8.45 2.50 20.86
N GLY A 130 -9.53 2.44 20.09
CA GLY A 130 -10.42 3.59 19.83
C GLY A 130 -10.33 4.17 18.41
N THR A 131 -9.41 3.70 17.55
CA THR A 131 -9.38 4.08 16.12
C THR A 131 -10.35 3.28 15.24
N ALA A 132 -10.92 2.17 15.72
CA ALA A 132 -11.96 1.47 14.97
C ALA A 132 -13.25 2.31 14.91
N PRO A 133 -13.86 2.50 13.72
CA PRO A 133 -15.10 3.24 13.59
C PRO A 133 -16.30 2.57 14.28
N VAL A 134 -16.22 1.25 14.51
CA VAL A 134 -17.22 0.46 15.25
C VAL A 134 -16.49 -0.52 16.18
N LEU A 135 -16.89 -0.54 17.45
CA LEU A 135 -16.47 -1.53 18.44
C LEU A 135 -17.68 -2.40 18.79
N ILE A 136 -17.64 -3.69 18.45
CA ILE A 136 -18.65 -4.65 18.87
C ILE A 136 -18.15 -5.37 20.12
N ILE A 137 -18.83 -5.14 21.25
CA ILE A 137 -18.55 -5.85 22.50
C ILE A 137 -19.67 -6.89 22.69
N ASN A 138 -19.31 -8.16 22.62
CA ASN A 138 -20.22 -9.25 22.90
C ASN A 138 -20.10 -9.66 24.37
N HIS A 139 -21.12 -9.37 25.17
CA HIS A 139 -21.20 -9.76 26.58
C HIS A 139 -21.93 -11.09 26.81
N THR A 140 -22.27 -11.83 25.75
CA THR A 140 -22.90 -13.14 25.88
C THR A 140 -21.85 -14.22 26.16
N GLU A 141 -22.17 -15.15 27.05
CA GLU A 141 -21.23 -16.20 27.46
C GLU A 141 -21.07 -17.32 26.42
N SER A 142 -21.98 -17.44 25.46
CA SER A 142 -22.04 -18.60 24.55
C SER A 142 -22.59 -18.32 23.15
N LEU A 143 -22.86 -17.06 22.78
CA LEU A 143 -23.40 -16.74 21.46
C LEU A 143 -22.31 -16.14 20.57
N ALA A 144 -21.94 -16.85 19.50
CA ALA A 144 -21.10 -16.28 18.45
C ALA A 144 -21.92 -15.30 17.60
N LEU A 145 -21.52 -14.04 17.56
CA LEU A 145 -22.11 -13.02 16.70
C LEU A 145 -21.29 -12.88 15.43
N THR A 146 -21.92 -13.01 14.27
CA THR A 146 -21.31 -12.74 12.97
C THR A 146 -21.80 -11.38 12.48
N TYR A 147 -20.88 -10.46 12.17
CA TYR A 147 -21.19 -9.14 11.62
C TYR A 147 -20.48 -9.00 10.27
N SER A 148 -21.19 -8.45 9.28
CA SER A 148 -20.63 -8.08 7.98
C SER A 148 -20.96 -6.62 7.68
N GLN A 149 -19.95 -5.84 7.29
CA GLN A 149 -20.15 -4.52 6.72
C GLN A 149 -20.26 -4.69 5.20
N GLY A 150 -21.34 -4.17 4.61
CA GLY A 150 -21.66 -4.30 3.18
C GLY A 150 -20.84 -3.40 2.29
#